data_AF-A0A3M6TY49-F1
#
_entry.id   AF-A0A3M6TY49-F1
#
_cell.length_a   1.000
_cell.length_b   1.000
_cell.length_c   1.000
_cell.angle_alpha   90.00
_cell.angle_beta   90.00
_cell.angle_gamma   90.00
#
_symmetry.space_group_name_H-M   'P 1'
#
loop_
_entity.id
_entity.type
_entity.pdbx_description
1 polymer ?
#
loop_
_entity_poly.entity_id
_entity_poly.type
_entity_poly.pdbx_seq_one_letter_code
_entity_poly.pdbx_strand_id
1 'polypeptide(L)'
;MSPSVALYSQQCIRFVLDRNHDMRDILGTAKSIEVMKEVCQTLKERVQRDIEENGEPDSSEIPYWRCQPYIRSNTSVKRTLDQVKEEEERSKEVAKLREMRKALKKQKVKARRERTWDICAKCEVNPKGLKCVFDLCRTCCHIKVNEGVTDCRGHRKRLKRHDATIVKEAVNDLSTKTDIETGRVQQTQIVS
;
A
#
# COMPACT_ATOMS: atom_id res chain seq x y z
N MET A 1 12.02 44.56 21.66
CA MET A 1 11.94 43.59 20.55
C MET A 1 13.15 42.68 20.65
N SER A 2 12.94 41.37 20.82
CA SER A 2 13.85 40.27 20.44
C SER A 2 13.23 38.94 20.86
N PRO A 3 12.46 38.26 20.00
CA PRO A 3 12.02 36.89 20.21
C PRO A 3 12.93 35.97 19.38
N SER A 4 14.06 35.52 19.93
CA SER A 4 14.94 34.59 19.20
C SER A 4 15.57 33.55 20.13
N VAL A 5 14.72 32.75 20.78
CA VAL A 5 15.17 31.60 21.58
C VAL A 5 14.43 30.30 21.25
N ALA A 6 13.61 30.28 20.19
CA ALA A 6 12.69 29.18 19.91
C ALA A 6 13.03 28.28 18.71
N LEU A 7 14.26 28.32 18.18
CA LEU A 7 14.65 27.47 17.04
C LEU A 7 16.05 26.86 17.24
N TYR A 8 16.23 26.06 18.28
CA TYR A 8 17.49 25.38 18.55
C TYR A 8 17.24 23.90 18.88
N SER A 9 16.68 23.18 17.91
CA SER A 9 16.39 21.75 18.05
C SER A 9 16.75 21.04 16.73
N GLN A 10 17.72 20.12 16.77
CA GLN A 10 18.34 19.35 15.66
C GLN A 10 19.52 19.97 14.88
N GLN A 11 20.24 20.93 15.45
CA GLN A 11 21.16 21.73 14.62
C GLN A 11 22.55 21.14 14.36
N CYS A 12 23.04 20.19 15.15
CA CYS A 12 24.48 19.91 15.13
C CYS A 12 24.89 18.99 13.98
N ILE A 13 24.13 17.93 13.73
CA ILE A 13 24.35 17.14 12.51
C ILE A 13 24.05 17.95 11.26
N ARG A 14 23.08 18.87 11.32
CA ARG A 14 22.75 19.74 10.20
C ARG A 14 23.90 20.69 9.89
N PHE A 15 24.44 21.41 10.86
CA PHE A 15 25.55 22.33 10.63
C PHE A 15 26.83 21.63 10.18
N VAL A 16 27.13 20.45 10.75
CA VAL A 16 28.27 19.63 10.32
C VAL A 16 28.09 19.19 8.86
N LEU A 17 26.90 18.74 8.45
CA LEU A 17 26.62 18.32 7.07
C LEU A 17 26.50 19.50 6.09
N ASP A 18 25.98 20.65 6.53
CA ASP A 18 25.89 21.86 5.70
C ASP A 18 27.29 22.44 5.41
N ARG A 19 28.28 22.24 6.30
CA ARG A 19 29.69 22.57 6.03
C ARG A 19 30.42 21.53 5.16
N ASN A 20 29.94 20.29 5.16
CA ASN A 20 30.55 19.16 4.45
C ASN A 20 29.59 18.62 3.39
N HIS A 21 29.34 19.43 2.35
CA HIS A 21 28.39 19.12 1.28
C HIS A 21 28.70 17.79 0.57
N ASP A 22 29.98 17.48 0.37
CA ASP A 22 30.45 16.22 -0.21
C ASP A 22 30.01 15.01 0.63
N MET A 23 30.17 15.08 1.95
CA MET A 23 29.74 14.03 2.87
C MET A 23 28.22 13.92 2.93
N ARG A 24 27.50 15.05 2.85
CA ARG A 24 26.04 15.10 2.80
C ARG A 24 25.50 14.41 1.54
N ASP A 25 26.14 14.61 0.40
CA ASP A 25 25.71 14.00 -0.88
C ASP A 25 25.99 12.50 -0.92
N ILE A 26 27.14 12.06 -0.38
CA ILE A 26 27.45 10.63 -0.20
C ILE A 26 26.45 9.99 0.77
N LEU A 27 26.16 10.63 1.91
CA LEU A 27 25.18 10.13 2.87
C LEU A 27 23.77 10.03 2.26
N GLY A 28 23.38 11.00 1.41
CA GLY A 28 22.09 11.02 0.73
C GLY A 28 21.93 9.92 -0.34
N THR A 29 23.04 9.38 -0.85
CA THR A 29 23.06 8.33 -1.87
C THR A 29 23.49 6.95 -1.34
N ALA A 30 23.91 6.88 -0.07
CA ALA A 30 24.39 5.68 0.58
C ALA A 30 23.32 4.57 0.62
N LYS A 31 23.73 3.34 0.29
CA LYS A 31 22.86 2.14 0.28
C LYS A 31 23.28 1.08 1.29
N SER A 32 24.36 1.31 2.02
CA SER A 32 24.90 0.37 3.01
C SER A 32 25.31 1.09 4.30
N ILE A 33 25.35 0.33 5.39
CA ILE A 33 25.74 0.85 6.71
C ILE A 33 27.24 1.14 6.73
N GLU A 34 28.02 0.40 5.95
CA GLU A 34 29.46 0.55 5.80
C GLU A 34 29.80 1.94 5.24
N VAL A 35 29.13 2.36 4.17
CA VAL A 35 29.30 3.70 3.59
C VAL A 35 28.90 4.78 4.60
N MET A 36 27.84 4.56 5.38
CA MET A 36 27.45 5.50 6.43
C MET A 36 28.48 5.60 7.56
N LYS A 37 29.13 4.47 7.93
CA LYS A 37 30.22 4.46 8.92
C LYS A 37 31.43 5.24 8.41
N GLU A 38 31.80 5.05 7.15
CA GLU A 38 32.89 5.78 6.50
C GLU A 38 32.64 7.29 6.53
N VAL A 39 31.43 7.72 6.13
CA VAL A 39 31.03 9.13 6.19
C VAL A 39 31.14 9.68 7.61
N CYS A 40 30.64 8.97 8.62
CA CYS A 40 30.75 9.39 10.02
C CYS A 40 32.21 9.50 10.48
N GLN A 41 33.07 8.58 10.08
CA GLN A 41 34.49 8.57 10.42
C GLN A 41 35.21 9.77 9.78
N THR A 42 34.98 10.03 8.50
CA THR A 42 35.54 11.20 7.81
C THR A 42 35.06 12.52 8.41
N LEU A 43 33.76 12.63 8.74
CA LEU A 43 33.23 13.82 9.41
C LEU A 43 33.88 14.04 10.78
N LYS A 44 34.10 12.97 11.54
CA LYS A 44 34.78 13.04 12.85
C LYS A 44 36.21 13.57 12.70
N GLU A 45 36.96 13.07 11.72
CA GLU A 45 38.34 13.50 11.47
C GLU A 45 38.43 14.98 11.05
N ARG A 46 37.48 15.45 10.24
CA ARG A 46 37.42 16.87 9.84
C ARG A 46 37.13 17.77 11.03
N VAL A 47 36.11 17.42 11.81
CA VAL A 47 35.75 18.16 13.02
C VAL A 47 36.90 18.19 14.04
N GLN A 48 37.61 17.06 14.22
CA GLN A 48 38.75 17.00 15.13
C GLN A 48 39.88 17.94 14.71
N ARG A 49 40.15 18.02 13.41
CA ARG A 49 41.13 18.95 12.85
C ARG A 49 40.74 20.41 13.07
N ASP A 50 39.46 20.74 12.86
CA ASP A 50 38.95 22.09 13.10
C ASP A 50 39.07 22.49 14.59
N ILE A 51 38.89 21.54 15.52
CA ILE A 51 39.09 21.75 16.96
C ILE A 51 40.57 22.03 17.28
N GLU A 52 41.48 21.28 16.66
CA GLU A 52 42.92 21.45 16.86
C GLU A 52 43.45 22.77 16.28
N GLU A 53 42.91 23.20 15.13
CA GLU A 53 43.33 24.45 14.46
C GLU A 53 42.75 25.70 15.12
N ASN A 54 41.47 25.68 15.50
CA ASN A 54 40.76 26.85 15.99
C ASN A 54 40.64 26.92 17.52
N GLY A 55 41.01 25.84 18.22
CA GLY A 55 40.81 25.70 19.66
C GLY A 55 39.33 25.59 20.06
N GLU A 56 39.07 25.39 21.35
CA GLU A 56 37.71 25.48 21.88
C GLU A 56 37.29 26.97 21.97
N PRO A 57 36.12 27.35 21.43
CA PRO A 57 35.64 28.72 21.52
C PRO A 57 35.32 29.11 22.97
N ASP A 58 35.36 30.42 23.25
CA ASP A 58 34.96 30.97 24.54
C ASP A 58 33.50 30.57 24.87
N SER A 59 33.19 30.39 26.16
CA SER A 59 31.96 29.74 26.67
C SER A 59 30.64 30.39 26.24
N SER A 60 30.71 31.54 25.58
CA SER A 60 29.57 32.31 25.08
C SER A 60 28.98 31.75 23.78
N GLU A 61 29.76 31.02 22.97
CA GLU A 61 29.33 30.46 21.70
C GLU A 61 29.43 28.94 21.67
N ILE A 62 28.33 28.26 21.33
CA ILE A 62 28.31 26.81 21.17
C ILE A 62 28.93 26.48 19.81
N PRO A 63 30.06 25.74 19.75
CA PRO A 63 30.66 25.41 18.47
C PRO A 63 29.76 24.52 17.63
N TYR A 64 29.93 24.58 16.31
CA TYR A 64 29.07 23.86 15.36
C TYR A 64 29.12 22.33 15.52
N TRP A 65 30.23 21.81 16.05
CA TRP A 65 30.42 20.37 16.34
C TRP A 65 29.79 19.91 17.64
N ARG A 66 29.38 20.82 18.53
CA ARG A 66 28.78 20.47 19.81
C ARG A 66 27.28 20.34 19.67
N CYS A 67 26.76 19.16 20.03
CA CYS A 67 25.32 18.91 20.12
C CYS A 67 24.64 19.89 21.07
N GLN A 68 23.75 20.74 20.55
CA GLN A 68 22.83 21.51 21.37
C GLN A 68 21.81 20.56 22.01
N PRO A 69 21.48 20.78 23.30
CA PRO A 69 20.46 20.01 23.96
C PRO A 69 19.14 20.15 23.17
N TYR A 70 18.55 19.01 22.84
CA TYR A 70 17.26 18.97 22.18
C TYR A 70 16.17 19.38 23.18
N ILE A 71 15.92 20.68 23.28
CA ILE A 71 14.80 21.22 24.06
C ILE A 71 13.57 21.21 23.15
N ARG A 72 12.69 20.22 23.32
CA ARG A 72 11.30 20.41 22.87
C ARG A 72 10.72 21.51 23.74
N SER A 73 10.52 22.70 23.18
CA SER A 73 9.67 23.69 23.82
C SER A 73 8.32 23.01 24.10
N ASN A 74 8.03 22.73 25.37
CA ASN A 74 6.69 22.33 25.75
C ASN A 74 5.82 23.55 25.52
N THR A 75 5.13 23.59 24.39
CA THR A 75 4.01 24.53 24.22
C THR A 75 2.84 24.16 25.11
N SER A 76 3.06 23.48 26.25
CA SER A 76 2.10 23.47 27.35
C SER A 76 2.11 24.89 27.93
N VAL A 77 1.38 25.74 27.22
CA VAL A 77 0.72 26.96 27.66
C VAL A 77 0.65 26.99 29.18
N LYS A 78 1.07 28.10 29.81
CA LYS A 78 0.64 28.42 31.17
C LYS A 78 -0.87 28.58 31.12
N ARG A 79 -1.60 27.47 31.26
CA ARG A 79 -3.04 27.39 31.06
C ARG A 79 -3.71 28.02 32.26
N THR A 80 -4.61 28.95 32.00
CA THR A 80 -5.57 29.42 33.00
C THR A 80 -6.50 28.25 33.38
N LEU A 81 -7.06 28.27 34.60
CA LEU A 81 -7.92 27.18 35.13
C LEU A 81 -9.08 26.83 34.18
N ASP A 82 -9.62 27.81 33.46
CA ASP A 82 -10.70 27.59 32.48
C ASP A 82 -10.25 26.78 31.26
N GLN A 83 -9.01 26.97 30.79
CA GLN A 83 -8.44 26.20 29.67
C GLN A 83 -8.18 24.74 30.06
N VAL A 84 -7.88 24.48 31.33
CA VAL A 84 -7.72 23.10 31.85
C VAL A 84 -9.05 22.37 31.86
N LYS A 85 -10.14 23.04 32.25
CA LYS A 85 -11.48 22.46 32.31
C LYS A 85 -12.04 22.14 30.92
N GLU A 86 -11.84 23.03 29.94
CA GLU A 86 -12.25 22.79 28.55
C GLU A 86 -11.45 21.65 27.91
N GLU A 87 -10.15 21.55 28.19
CA GLU A 87 -9.31 20.45 27.72
C GLU A 87 -9.63 19.12 28.40
N GLU A 88 -10.06 19.12 29.66
CA GLU A 88 -10.53 17.93 30.35
C GLU A 88 -11.82 17.38 29.72
N GLU A 89 -12.80 18.26 29.43
CA GLU A 89 -14.01 17.87 28.71
C GLU A 89 -13.71 17.38 27.29
N ARG A 90 -12.82 18.07 26.58
CA ARG A 90 -12.34 17.63 25.26
C ARG A 90 -11.61 16.28 25.34
N SER A 91 -10.85 16.05 26.41
CA SER A 91 -10.14 14.78 26.65
C SER A 91 -11.12 13.64 26.95
N LYS A 92 -12.19 13.91 27.71
CA LYS A 92 -13.29 12.95 27.95
C LYS A 92 -14.02 12.62 26.65
N GLU A 93 -14.28 13.61 25.80
CA GLU A 93 -14.91 13.39 24.50
C GLU A 93 -14.02 12.58 23.55
N VAL A 94 -12.73 12.90 23.48
CA VAL A 94 -11.73 12.13 22.72
C VAL A 94 -11.61 10.70 23.25
N ALA A 95 -11.65 10.50 24.56
CA ALA A 95 -11.66 9.17 25.17
C ALA A 95 -12.92 8.38 24.79
N LYS A 96 -14.12 8.99 24.85
CA LYS A 96 -15.38 8.38 24.41
C LYS A 96 -15.32 7.99 22.92
N LEU A 97 -14.84 8.89 22.06
CA LEU A 97 -14.65 8.60 20.62
C LEU A 97 -13.66 7.45 20.40
N ARG A 98 -12.58 7.38 21.18
CA ARG A 98 -11.60 6.30 21.11
C ARG A 98 -12.20 4.96 21.52
N GLU A 99 -12.99 4.92 22.59
CA GLU A 99 -13.69 3.71 23.03
C GLU A 99 -14.74 3.26 22.01
N MET A 100 -15.51 4.19 21.44
CA MET A 100 -16.45 3.89 20.35
C MET A 100 -15.74 3.29 19.13
N ARG A 101 -14.60 3.87 18.70
CA ARG A 101 -13.77 3.31 17.61
C ARG A 101 -13.25 1.91 17.93
N LYS A 102 -12.82 1.66 19.18
CA LYS A 102 -12.40 0.32 19.63
C LYS A 102 -13.57 -0.66 19.58
N ALA A 103 -14.76 -0.27 20.03
CA ALA A 103 -15.97 -1.10 20.00
C ALA A 103 -16.36 -1.47 18.56
N LEU A 104 -16.38 -0.51 17.63
CA LEU A 104 -16.63 -0.76 16.21
C LEU A 104 -15.58 -1.69 15.60
N LYS A 105 -14.30 -1.53 15.97
CA LYS A 105 -13.23 -2.44 15.53
C LYS A 105 -13.44 -3.86 16.04
N LYS A 106 -13.83 -4.03 17.31
CA LYS A 106 -14.18 -5.34 17.90
C LYS A 106 -15.36 -5.98 17.18
N GLN A 107 -16.42 -5.22 16.90
CA GLN A 107 -17.58 -5.69 16.12
C GLN A 107 -17.18 -6.14 14.71
N LYS A 108 -16.36 -5.35 14.00
CA LYS A 108 -15.86 -5.72 12.66
C LYS A 108 -15.01 -7.00 12.66
N VAL A 109 -14.20 -7.20 13.70
CA VAL A 109 -13.43 -8.44 13.88
C VAL A 109 -14.35 -9.62 14.16
N LYS A 110 -15.35 -9.46 15.04
CA LYS A 110 -16.35 -10.49 15.34
C LYS A 110 -17.13 -10.90 14.07
N ALA A 111 -17.66 -9.93 13.32
CA ALA A 111 -18.36 -10.15 12.05
C ALA A 111 -17.46 -10.76 10.94
N ARG A 112 -16.13 -10.64 11.04
CA ARG A 112 -15.20 -11.35 10.14
C ARG A 112 -14.98 -12.80 10.57
N ARG A 113 -14.97 -13.09 11.87
CA ARG A 113 -14.80 -14.45 12.41
C ARG A 113 -16.06 -15.30 12.22
N GLU A 114 -17.23 -14.69 12.33
CA GLU A 114 -18.53 -15.35 12.11
C GLU A 114 -18.87 -15.57 10.64
N ARG A 115 -18.08 -15.02 9.71
CA ARG A 115 -18.27 -15.28 8.28
C ARG A 115 -17.92 -16.74 7.97
N THR A 116 -18.96 -17.55 7.81
CA THR A 116 -18.88 -18.87 7.20
C THR A 116 -18.70 -18.71 5.69
N TRP A 117 -17.85 -19.55 5.11
CA TRP A 117 -17.63 -19.59 3.67
C TRP A 117 -18.13 -20.92 3.15
N ASP A 118 -19.05 -20.89 2.19
CA ASP A 118 -19.44 -22.09 1.47
C ASP A 118 -18.24 -22.60 0.66
N ILE A 119 -18.10 -23.92 0.59
CA ILE A 119 -17.01 -24.57 -0.10
C ILE A 119 -17.33 -24.73 -1.59
N CYS A 120 -16.31 -24.63 -2.44
CA CYS A 120 -16.43 -24.79 -3.88
C CYS A 120 -16.76 -26.23 -4.26
N ALA A 121 -17.88 -26.42 -4.97
CA ALA A 121 -18.35 -27.74 -5.40
C ALA A 121 -17.39 -28.52 -6.33
N LYS A 122 -16.51 -27.84 -7.09
CA LYS A 122 -15.57 -28.52 -8.01
C LYS A 122 -14.34 -29.12 -7.32
N CYS A 123 -13.90 -28.55 -6.20
CA CYS A 123 -12.62 -28.95 -5.59
C CYS A 123 -12.70 -29.23 -4.10
N GLU A 124 -13.83 -28.95 -3.44
CA GLU A 124 -14.14 -29.29 -2.03
C GLU A 124 -13.16 -28.77 -0.95
N VAL A 125 -12.12 -28.04 -1.36
CA VAL A 125 -11.06 -27.53 -0.47
C VAL A 125 -11.13 -26.01 -0.34
N ASN A 126 -11.41 -25.31 -1.44
CA ASN A 126 -11.35 -23.86 -1.47
C ASN A 126 -12.74 -23.24 -1.28
N PRO A 127 -12.87 -22.12 -0.55
CA PRO A 127 -14.13 -21.41 -0.42
C PRO A 127 -14.60 -20.86 -1.78
N LYS A 128 -15.90 -20.91 -2.03
CA LYS A 128 -16.51 -20.31 -3.22
C LYS A 128 -16.50 -18.78 -3.10
N GLY A 129 -16.39 -18.10 -4.24
CA GLY A 129 -16.47 -16.64 -4.26
C GLY A 129 -17.90 -16.17 -4.02
N LEU A 130 -18.12 -15.30 -3.03
CA LEU A 130 -19.45 -14.74 -2.70
C LEU A 130 -20.18 -14.06 -3.87
N LYS A 131 -19.44 -13.58 -4.87
CA LYS A 131 -19.98 -12.93 -6.07
C LYS A 131 -19.69 -13.72 -7.36
N CYS A 132 -19.22 -14.96 -7.22
CA CYS A 132 -18.88 -15.79 -8.37
C CYS A 132 -20.15 -16.20 -9.11
N VAL A 133 -20.20 -15.98 -10.43
CA VAL A 133 -21.35 -16.37 -11.27
C VAL A 133 -21.49 -17.89 -11.35
N PHE A 134 -20.42 -18.64 -11.09
CA PHE A 134 -20.39 -20.10 -11.18
C PHE A 134 -20.43 -20.81 -9.82
N ASP A 135 -20.50 -20.07 -8.71
CA ASP A 135 -20.38 -20.64 -7.36
C ASP A 135 -19.12 -21.48 -7.14
N LEU A 136 -18.03 -21.13 -7.82
CA LEU A 136 -16.72 -21.79 -7.72
C LEU A 136 -15.71 -20.95 -6.93
N CYS A 137 -14.61 -21.56 -6.52
CA CYS A 137 -13.44 -20.82 -6.03
C CYS A 137 -12.75 -20.08 -7.19
N ARG A 138 -11.81 -19.18 -6.87
CA ARG A 138 -11.09 -18.38 -7.87
C ARG A 138 -10.40 -19.23 -8.95
N THR A 139 -9.80 -20.36 -8.58
CA THR A 139 -9.05 -21.24 -9.49
C THR A 139 -9.98 -22.02 -10.40
N CYS A 140 -10.98 -22.70 -9.83
CA CYS A 140 -11.97 -23.45 -10.59
C CYS A 140 -12.81 -22.53 -11.50
N CYS A 141 -13.13 -21.32 -11.02
CA CYS A 141 -13.78 -20.30 -11.83
C CYS A 141 -12.93 -19.86 -13.02
N HIS A 142 -11.61 -19.71 -12.86
CA HIS A 142 -10.72 -19.32 -13.97
C HIS A 142 -10.69 -20.39 -15.07
N ILE A 143 -10.61 -21.66 -14.69
CA ILE A 143 -10.66 -22.78 -15.63
C ILE A 143 -11.98 -22.75 -16.41
N LYS A 144 -13.11 -22.62 -15.69
CA LYS A 144 -14.44 -22.59 -16.31
C LYS A 144 -14.67 -21.40 -17.25
N VAL A 145 -14.09 -20.25 -16.93
CA VAL A 145 -14.10 -19.09 -17.85
C VAL A 145 -13.28 -19.42 -19.10
N ASN A 146 -12.10 -20.03 -18.97
CA ASN A 146 -11.28 -20.38 -20.14
C ASN A 146 -11.89 -21.50 -20.99
N GLU A 147 -12.71 -22.39 -20.41
CA GLU A 147 -13.48 -23.42 -21.12
C GLU A 147 -14.63 -22.86 -21.99
N GLY A 148 -14.80 -21.54 -22.08
CA GLY A 148 -15.76 -20.93 -22.99
C GLY A 148 -17.12 -20.59 -22.38
N VAL A 149 -17.32 -20.83 -21.08
CA VAL A 149 -18.67 -20.77 -20.48
C VAL A 149 -19.25 -19.34 -20.47
N THR A 150 -18.56 -18.38 -19.84
CA THR A 150 -18.93 -16.93 -19.78
C THR A 150 -17.91 -16.16 -18.92
N ASP A 151 -17.95 -14.82 -18.94
CA ASP A 151 -17.19 -13.97 -18.03
C ASP A 151 -17.67 -14.10 -16.57
N CYS A 152 -16.74 -13.98 -15.60
CA CYS A 152 -17.08 -13.91 -14.19
C CYS A 152 -16.80 -12.54 -13.60
N ARG A 153 -17.88 -11.77 -13.33
CA ARG A 153 -17.79 -10.45 -12.66
C ARG A 153 -17.24 -10.55 -11.23
N GLY A 154 -17.58 -11.61 -10.49
CA GLY A 154 -17.13 -11.82 -9.11
C GLY A 154 -15.63 -11.93 -8.96
N HIS A 155 -14.98 -12.70 -9.84
CA HIS A 155 -13.53 -12.90 -9.85
C HIS A 155 -12.79 -12.04 -10.87
N ARG A 156 -13.51 -11.15 -11.57
CA ARG A 156 -12.98 -10.29 -12.65
C ARG A 156 -12.20 -11.10 -13.69
N LYS A 157 -12.75 -12.24 -14.09
CA LYS A 157 -12.21 -13.11 -15.13
C LYS A 157 -12.99 -12.88 -16.42
N ARG A 158 -12.28 -12.65 -17.51
CA ARG A 158 -12.86 -12.49 -18.85
C ARG A 158 -12.44 -13.67 -19.71
N LEU A 159 -13.34 -14.11 -20.57
CA LEU A 159 -13.06 -15.05 -21.63
C LEU A 159 -11.89 -14.51 -22.44
N LYS A 160 -10.81 -15.29 -22.52
CA LYS A 160 -9.77 -15.01 -23.51
C LYS A 160 -10.39 -15.29 -24.87
N ARG A 161 -10.70 -14.23 -25.62
CA ARG A 161 -11.01 -14.35 -27.04
C ARG A 161 -9.70 -14.73 -27.75
N HIS A 162 -9.32 -16.00 -27.70
CA HIS A 162 -8.35 -16.53 -28.65
C HIS A 162 -9.12 -16.70 -29.96
N ASP A 163 -8.73 -15.91 -30.97
CA ASP A 163 -9.07 -16.02 -32.39
C ASP A 163 -10.50 -16.48 -32.69
N ALA A 164 -11.43 -15.52 -32.60
CA ALA A 164 -12.79 -15.64 -33.15
C ALA A 164 -12.84 -15.93 -34.67
N THR A 165 -11.68 -16.03 -35.31
CA THR A 165 -11.46 -16.45 -36.71
C THR A 165 -11.46 -17.97 -36.86
N ILE A 166 -10.86 -18.75 -35.95
CA ILE A 166 -10.71 -20.22 -36.12
C ILE A 166 -12.06 -20.96 -35.96
N VAL A 167 -12.93 -20.50 -35.06
CA VAL A 167 -14.22 -21.19 -34.80
C VAL A 167 -15.25 -20.89 -35.90
N LYS A 168 -15.17 -19.75 -36.58
CA LYS A 168 -16.08 -19.43 -37.69
C LYS A 168 -15.78 -20.24 -38.95
N GLU A 169 -14.52 -20.61 -39.17
CA GLU A 169 -14.11 -21.46 -40.29
C GLU A 169 -14.55 -22.93 -40.07
N ALA A 170 -14.48 -23.43 -38.84
CA ALA A 170 -14.91 -24.81 -38.53
C ALA A 170 -16.44 -25.04 -38.62
N VAL A 171 -17.26 -24.01 -38.41
CA VAL A 171 -18.72 -24.12 -38.52
C VAL A 171 -19.19 -24.01 -39.98
N ASN A 172 -18.47 -23.25 -40.82
CA ASN A 172 -18.77 -23.14 -42.25
C ASN A 172 -18.38 -24.40 -43.05
N ASP A 173 -17.31 -25.09 -42.66
CA ASP A 173 -16.87 -26.35 -43.31
C ASP A 173 -17.79 -27.54 -43.00
N LEU A 174 -18.57 -27.48 -41.91
CA LEU A 174 -19.55 -28.52 -41.57
C LEU A 174 -20.90 -28.28 -42.27
N SER A 175 -21.29 -27.02 -42.44
CA SER A 175 -22.57 -26.66 -43.09
C SER A 175 -22.56 -26.90 -44.61
N THR A 176 -21.40 -26.79 -45.27
CA THR A 176 -21.30 -27.05 -46.72
C THR A 176 -21.30 -28.54 -47.10
N LYS A 177 -21.03 -29.43 -46.15
CA LYS A 177 -21.06 -30.90 -46.38
C LYS A 177 -22.44 -31.52 -46.15
N THR A 178 -23.29 -30.92 -45.32
CA THR A 178 -24.63 -31.45 -45.03
C THR A 178 -25.66 -31.15 -46.13
N ASP A 179 -25.41 -30.16 -46.97
CA ASP A 179 -26.40 -29.68 -47.96
C ASP A 179 -26.34 -30.40 -49.32
N ILE A 180 -25.35 -31.29 -49.55
CA ILE A 180 -25.23 -32.06 -50.81
C ILE A 180 -25.95 -33.42 -50.72
N GLU A 181 -26.17 -33.97 -49.52
CA GLU A 181 -26.63 -35.37 -49.36
C GLU A 181 -28.13 -35.55 -49.09
N THR A 182 -28.93 -34.48 -48.96
CA THR A 182 -30.35 -34.57 -48.56
C THR A 182 -31.35 -33.81 -49.45
N GLY A 183 -31.22 -33.93 -50.79
CA GLY A 183 -32.10 -33.22 -51.71
C GLY A 183 -32.46 -33.92 -53.03
N ARG A 184 -33.18 -35.06 -53.01
CA ARG A 184 -34.04 -35.45 -54.15
C ARG A 184 -35.33 -36.15 -53.74
N VAL A 185 -36.28 -35.31 -53.32
CA VAL A 185 -37.70 -35.23 -53.73
C VAL A 185 -38.47 -36.54 -53.99
N GLN A 186 -39.44 -36.81 -53.11
CA GLN A 186 -40.59 -37.70 -53.36
C GLN A 186 -41.68 -37.02 -54.20
N GLN A 187 -42.52 -37.89 -54.80
CA GLN A 187 -43.89 -37.69 -55.28
C GLN A 187 -44.12 -37.08 -56.67
N THR A 188 -44.48 -37.96 -57.61
CA THR A 188 -45.46 -37.66 -58.66
C THR A 188 -46.78 -38.37 -58.34
N GLN A 189 -47.85 -37.70 -58.74
CA GLN A 189 -49.21 -37.79 -58.25
C GLN A 189 -50.01 -38.96 -58.85
N ILE A 190 -50.96 -39.47 -58.06
CA ILE A 190 -52.08 -40.28 -58.51
C ILE A 190 -53.13 -39.34 -59.10
N VAL A 191 -53.53 -39.55 -60.35
CA VAL A 191 -54.83 -39.10 -60.87
C VAL A 191 -55.37 -40.11 -61.87
N SER A 192 -56.57 -40.62 -61.55
CA SER A 192 -57.58 -41.30 -62.37
C SER A 192 -57.26 -42.68 -62.94
#